data_AF-A0A392PT85-F1
#
_entry.id   AF-A0A392PT85-F1
#
_cell.length_a   1.000
_cell.length_b   1.000
_cell.length_c   1.000
_cell.angle_alpha   90.00
_cell.angle_beta   90.00
_cell.angle_gamma   90.00
#
_symmetry.space_group_name_H-M   'P 1'
#
loop_
_entity.id
_entity.type
_entity.pdbx_description
1 polymer ?
#
loop_
_entity_poly.entity_id
_entity_poly.type
_entity_poly.pdbx_seq_one_letter_code
_entity_poly.pdbx_strand_id
1 'polypeptide(L)'
;VKLFTDTLVKTLVEPRRRCFSLPAVDLRKYAVGGTIYVSVISANKLSSSCFKRRQQNGTGNGCLEDNLSDKDLQTFVEVEAEELTRRTTVSLGSAPRWDTTFNMVLHDNTGIVRFNLYECPPDSVKYDYLACCEIKVLSPHG
;
A
#
# COMPACT_ATOMS: atom_id res chain seq x y z
N VAL A 1 -57.74 40.37 27.65
CA VAL A 1 -57.29 39.02 28.06
C VAL A 1 -57.51 37.98 26.97
N LYS A 2 -58.76 37.76 26.50
CA LYS A 2 -59.12 36.74 25.47
C LYS A 2 -58.27 36.76 24.19
N LEU A 3 -58.05 37.95 23.62
CA LEU A 3 -57.32 38.13 22.38
C LEU A 3 -55.83 37.73 22.47
N PHE A 4 -55.21 37.93 23.64
CA PHE A 4 -53.82 37.55 23.88
C PHE A 4 -53.68 36.04 24.02
N THR A 5 -54.56 35.40 24.79
CA THR A 5 -54.58 33.94 24.95
C THR A 5 -54.86 33.22 23.62
N ASP A 6 -55.78 33.72 22.80
CA ASP A 6 -56.13 33.09 21.52
C ASP A 6 -54.99 33.19 20.50
N THR A 7 -54.23 34.28 20.54
CA THR A 7 -53.05 34.46 19.69
C THR A 7 -51.92 33.52 20.12
N LEU A 8 -51.71 33.37 21.43
CA LEU A 8 -50.68 32.51 21.99
C LEU A 8 -50.96 31.03 21.65
N VAL A 9 -52.19 30.57 21.86
CA VAL A 9 -52.65 29.22 21.49
C VAL A 9 -52.42 28.96 20.01
N LYS A 10 -52.78 29.89 19.11
CA LYS A 10 -52.58 29.73 17.66
C LYS A 10 -51.11 29.67 17.22
N THR A 11 -50.17 30.14 18.03
CA THR A 11 -48.73 30.13 17.70
C THR A 11 -47.97 28.95 18.30
N LEU A 12 -48.56 28.21 19.24
CA LEU A 12 -47.94 27.05 19.90
C LEU A 12 -48.46 25.68 19.38
N VAL A 13 -49.07 25.64 18.19
CA VAL A 13 -49.58 24.41 17.54
C VAL A 13 -48.84 24.13 16.23
N GLU A 14 -48.69 22.86 15.85
CA GLU A 14 -48.09 22.47 14.56
C GLU A 14 -48.86 23.04 13.35
N PRO A 15 -48.17 23.39 12.23
CA PRO A 15 -46.79 23.04 11.87
C PRO A 15 -45.77 24.10 12.29
N ARG A 16 -46.17 25.09 13.11
CA ARG A 16 -45.37 26.26 13.51
C ARG A 16 -44.29 25.92 14.54
N ARG A 17 -43.51 24.87 14.26
CA ARG A 17 -42.29 24.54 15.01
C ARG A 17 -41.27 25.63 14.73
N ARG A 18 -40.87 26.36 15.77
CA ARG A 18 -39.66 27.18 15.72
C ARG A 18 -38.46 26.22 15.69
N CYS A 19 -38.19 25.67 14.52
CA CYS A 19 -37.00 24.87 14.28
C CYS A 19 -35.80 25.80 14.36
N PHE A 20 -35.12 25.80 15.50
CA PHE A 20 -33.81 26.41 15.61
C PHE A 20 -32.83 25.53 14.85
N SER A 21 -32.24 26.07 13.79
CA SER A 21 -31.10 25.41 13.14
C SER A 21 -30.02 25.24 14.19
N LEU A 22 -29.63 24.00 14.47
CA LEU A 22 -28.41 23.77 15.23
C LEU A 22 -27.27 24.44 14.45
N PRO A 23 -26.36 25.17 15.12
CA PRO A 23 -25.19 25.73 14.45
C PRO A 23 -24.49 24.58 13.72
N ALA A 24 -23.93 24.86 12.53
CA ALA A 24 -23.15 23.89 11.79
C ALA A 24 -22.09 23.33 12.75
N VAL A 25 -22.32 22.12 13.26
CA VAL A 25 -21.37 21.44 14.12
C VAL A 25 -20.23 21.12 13.20
N ASP A 26 -19.08 21.75 13.41
CA ASP A 26 -17.84 21.23 12.86
C ASP A 26 -17.62 19.86 13.49
N LEU A 27 -18.06 18.82 12.77
CA LEU A 27 -17.94 17.44 13.19
C LEU A 27 -16.48 16.97 13.17
N ARG A 28 -15.53 17.82 12.74
CA ARG A 28 -14.10 17.52 12.56
C ARG A 28 -13.90 16.15 11.92
N LYS A 29 -14.68 15.87 10.87
CA LYS A 29 -14.54 14.61 10.13
C LYS A 29 -13.23 14.67 9.36
N TYR A 30 -12.24 13.93 9.84
CA TYR A 30 -11.00 13.69 9.13
C TYR A 30 -11.14 12.42 8.28
N ALA A 31 -10.38 12.35 7.19
CA ALA A 31 -10.24 11.11 6.45
C ALA A 31 -9.56 10.08 7.37
N VAL A 32 -10.17 8.90 7.50
CA VAL A 32 -9.64 7.79 8.33
C VAL A 32 -8.90 6.76 7.46
N GLY A 33 -8.71 7.05 6.18
CA GLY A 33 -8.00 6.20 5.24
C GLY A 33 -8.27 6.55 3.78
N GLY A 34 -7.70 5.76 2.87
CA GLY A 34 -7.83 5.91 1.44
C GLY A 34 -7.45 4.64 0.68
N THR A 35 -7.58 4.70 -0.64
CA THR A 35 -7.13 3.62 -1.55
C THR A 35 -6.04 4.17 -2.45
N ILE A 36 -4.92 3.44 -2.54
CA ILE A 36 -3.81 3.73 -3.45
C ILE A 36 -3.75 2.67 -4.54
N TYR A 37 -3.36 3.09 -5.73
CA TYR A 37 -3.12 2.23 -6.88
C TYR A 37 -1.61 2.06 -7.02
N VAL A 38 -1.13 0.84 -6.80
CA VAL A 38 0.30 0.52 -6.86
C VAL A 38 0.57 -0.30 -8.11
N SER A 39 1.36 0.26 -9.02
CA SER A 39 1.75 -0.42 -10.26
C SER A 39 3.22 -0.86 -10.19
N VAL A 40 3.44 -2.16 -10.26
CA VAL A 40 4.77 -2.77 -10.37
C VAL A 40 5.05 -3.02 -11.84
N ILE A 41 5.93 -2.21 -12.43
CA ILE A 41 6.17 -2.21 -13.87
C ILE A 41 7.32 -3.15 -14.23
N SER A 42 8.54 -2.84 -13.80
CA SER A 42 9.75 -3.55 -14.21
C SER A 42 10.90 -3.33 -13.24
N ALA A 43 11.91 -4.20 -13.30
CA ALA A 43 13.23 -3.96 -12.73
C ALA A 43 14.30 -4.11 -13.81
N ASN A 44 15.52 -3.69 -13.51
CA ASN A 44 16.67 -3.84 -14.41
C ASN A 44 17.93 -4.11 -13.60
N LYS A 45 18.92 -4.73 -14.25
CA LYS A 45 20.22 -5.06 -13.66
C LYS A 45 20.10 -5.94 -12.40
N LEU A 46 19.09 -6.81 -12.34
CA LEU A 46 19.04 -7.85 -11.33
C LEU A 46 20.08 -8.90 -11.67
N SER A 47 20.92 -9.31 -10.73
CA SER A 47 21.86 -10.40 -10.97
C SER A 47 21.91 -11.33 -9.75
N SER A 48 21.94 -12.63 -10.01
CA SER A 48 21.99 -13.65 -8.94
C SER A 48 23.25 -13.51 -8.06
N SER A 49 24.34 -13.00 -8.62
CA SER A 49 25.61 -12.79 -7.91
C SER A 49 25.61 -11.58 -6.96
N CYS A 50 24.83 -10.53 -7.25
CA CYS A 50 24.71 -9.36 -6.38
C CYS A 50 24.05 -9.69 -5.04
N PHE A 51 23.15 -10.68 -5.01
CA PHE A 51 22.35 -11.00 -3.83
C PHE A 51 22.91 -12.17 -3.00
N LYS A 52 23.70 -13.08 -3.60
CA LYS A 52 24.33 -14.23 -2.90
C LYS A 52 25.46 -13.86 -1.91
N ARG A 53 25.97 -12.63 -1.91
CA ARG A 53 27.15 -12.23 -1.09
C ARG A 53 26.89 -12.02 0.40
N ARG A 54 25.66 -12.08 0.89
CA ARG A 54 25.37 -11.73 2.30
C ARG A 54 25.56 -12.86 3.33
N GLN A 55 25.98 -14.06 2.92
CA GLN A 55 26.18 -15.22 3.82
C GLN A 55 27.60 -15.81 3.89
N GLN A 56 28.63 -15.19 3.31
CA GLN A 56 29.99 -15.75 3.37
C GLN A 56 30.91 -14.94 4.29
N ASN A 57 30.81 -15.21 5.59
CA ASN A 57 31.97 -15.15 6.47
C ASN A 57 32.81 -16.41 6.19
N GLY A 58 33.75 -16.32 5.25
CA GLY A 58 34.61 -17.45 4.92
C GLY A 58 35.62 -17.08 3.85
N THR A 59 36.86 -16.86 4.28
CA THR A 59 38.04 -16.72 3.44
C THR A 59 38.11 -17.88 2.44
N GLY A 60 37.95 -17.59 1.15
CA GLY A 60 37.97 -18.59 0.09
C GLY A 60 38.11 -17.92 -1.27
N ASN A 61 39.35 -17.82 -1.73
CA ASN A 61 39.74 -17.41 -3.07
C ASN A 61 39.02 -18.25 -4.14
N GLY A 62 38.36 -17.60 -5.09
CA GLY A 62 37.70 -18.27 -6.21
C GLY A 62 36.43 -17.54 -6.65
N CYS A 63 36.59 -16.39 -7.30
CA CYS A 63 35.54 -15.85 -8.16
C CYS A 63 35.36 -16.80 -9.35
N LEU A 64 34.66 -17.91 -9.13
CA LEU A 64 34.09 -18.66 -10.24
C LEU A 64 32.97 -17.78 -10.79
N GLU A 65 33.25 -17.20 -11.97
CA GLU A 65 32.25 -16.84 -12.97
C GLU A 65 31.38 -18.07 -13.23
N ASP A 66 30.47 -18.34 -12.32
CA ASP A 66 29.47 -19.35 -12.54
C ASP A 66 28.45 -18.72 -13.49
N ASN A 67 28.58 -19.13 -14.75
CA ASN A 67 27.78 -18.81 -15.91
C ASN A 67 26.34 -19.37 -15.74
N LEU A 68 25.74 -19.18 -14.55
CA LEU A 68 24.29 -19.30 -14.38
C LEU A 68 23.71 -18.09 -15.08
N SER A 69 23.31 -18.32 -16.32
CA SER A 69 22.87 -17.27 -17.21
C SER A 69 21.80 -16.45 -16.50
N ASP A 70 21.97 -15.13 -16.52
CA ASP A 70 21.00 -14.14 -16.01
C ASP A 70 19.59 -14.32 -16.62
N LYS A 71 19.45 -15.22 -17.59
CA LYS A 71 18.22 -15.64 -18.27
C LYS A 71 17.36 -16.59 -17.45
N ASP A 72 17.93 -17.29 -16.47
CA ASP A 72 17.20 -18.26 -15.64
C ASP A 72 16.69 -17.66 -14.32
N LEU A 73 17.02 -16.39 -14.06
CA LEU A 73 16.58 -15.67 -12.87
C LEU A 73 15.05 -15.48 -12.91
N GLN A 74 14.35 -16.10 -11.96
CA GLN A 74 12.90 -15.97 -11.82
C GLN A 74 12.58 -15.11 -10.61
N THR A 75 11.87 -14.01 -10.81
CA THR A 75 11.60 -13.04 -9.74
C THR A 75 10.15 -12.62 -9.68
N PHE A 76 9.69 -12.30 -8.47
CA PHE A 76 8.40 -11.66 -8.24
C PHE A 76 8.53 -10.59 -7.15
N VAL A 77 7.59 -9.66 -7.15
CA VAL A 77 7.51 -8.61 -6.14
C VAL A 77 6.28 -8.85 -5.27
N GLU A 78 6.51 -8.85 -3.97
CA GLU A 78 5.47 -8.74 -2.96
C GLU A 78 5.31 -7.29 -2.56
N VAL A 79 4.08 -6.79 -2.64
CA VAL A 79 3.71 -5.45 -2.21
C VAL A 79 2.91 -5.58 -0.93
N GLU A 80 3.36 -4.91 0.12
CA GLU A 80 2.77 -4.92 1.45
C GLU A 80 2.39 -3.49 1.83
N ALA A 81 1.15 -3.32 2.28
CA ALA A 81 0.66 -2.08 2.87
C ALA A 81 -0.20 -2.45 4.08
N GLU A 82 0.27 -2.10 5.28
CA GLU A 82 -0.36 -2.49 6.56
C GLU A 82 -0.60 -4.00 6.65
N GLU A 83 -1.85 -4.45 6.75
CA GLU A 83 -2.23 -5.86 6.83
C GLU A 83 -2.51 -6.49 5.44
N LEU A 84 -2.44 -5.69 4.36
CA LEU A 84 -2.73 -6.15 3.01
C LEU A 84 -1.43 -6.44 2.24
N THR A 85 -1.27 -7.71 1.87
CA THR A 85 -0.16 -8.18 1.04
C THR A 85 -0.67 -8.71 -0.30
N ARG A 86 0.00 -8.36 -1.40
CA ARG A 86 -0.27 -8.84 -2.76
C ARG A 86 1.02 -9.17 -3.47
N ARG A 87 0.98 -10.08 -4.46
CA ARG A 87 2.16 -10.53 -5.20
C ARG A 87 1.93 -10.45 -6.70
N THR A 88 2.98 -10.08 -7.43
CA THR A 88 2.99 -10.16 -8.90
C THR A 88 3.09 -11.61 -9.35
N THR A 89 2.88 -11.84 -10.65
CA THR A 89 3.34 -13.09 -11.28
C THR A 89 4.86 -13.16 -11.25
N VAL A 90 5.40 -14.37 -11.46
CA VAL A 90 6.84 -14.58 -11.66
C VAL A 90 7.21 -14.07 -13.06
N SER A 91 8.33 -13.34 -13.15
CA SER A 91 8.94 -12.89 -14.40
C SER A 91 10.38 -13.38 -14.48
N LEU A 92 10.80 -13.72 -15.70
CA LEU A 92 12.13 -14.22 -16.02
C LEU A 92 13.10 -13.09 -16.39
N GLY A 93 14.37 -13.33 -16.13
CA GLY A 93 15.50 -12.52 -16.58
C GLY A 93 15.91 -11.41 -15.61
N SER A 94 17.03 -10.75 -15.94
CA SER A 94 17.60 -9.65 -15.18
C SER A 94 16.94 -8.29 -15.37
N ALA A 95 16.09 -8.19 -16.38
CA ALA A 95 15.24 -7.02 -16.65
C ALA A 95 13.76 -7.43 -16.71
N PRO A 96 13.18 -7.95 -15.60
CA PRO A 96 11.83 -8.46 -15.60
C PRO A 96 10.80 -7.34 -15.79
N ARG A 97 9.67 -7.68 -16.41
CA ARG A 97 8.47 -6.85 -16.47
C ARG A 97 7.31 -7.61 -15.86
N TRP A 98 6.65 -6.99 -14.89
CA TRP A 98 5.47 -7.55 -14.23
C TRP A 98 4.18 -6.87 -14.67
N ASP A 99 4.26 -5.58 -15.02
CA ASP A 99 3.13 -4.77 -15.51
C ASP A 99 1.82 -5.03 -14.74
N THR A 100 1.91 -5.15 -13.41
CA THR A 100 0.79 -5.53 -12.52
C THR A 100 0.38 -4.35 -11.65
N THR A 101 -0.93 -4.10 -11.54
CA THR A 101 -1.48 -3.05 -10.67
C THR A 101 -2.33 -3.63 -9.56
N PHE A 102 -2.16 -3.09 -8.36
CA PHE A 102 -2.88 -3.47 -7.16
C PHE A 102 -3.65 -2.30 -6.57
N ASN A 103 -4.86 -2.58 -6.11
CA ASN A 103 -5.61 -1.67 -5.26
C ASN A 103 -5.28 -2.02 -3.81
N MET A 104 -4.63 -1.09 -3.11
CA MET A 104 -4.26 -1.22 -1.70
C MET A 104 -5.06 -0.23 -0.87
N VAL A 105 -5.59 -0.69 0.26
CA VAL A 105 -6.27 0.16 1.23
C VAL A 105 -5.25 0.55 2.29
N LEU A 106 -5.30 1.82 2.70
CA LEU A 106 -4.39 2.39 3.68
C LEU A 106 -5.26 3.11 4.71
N HIS A 107 -5.16 2.70 5.96
CA HIS A 107 -5.85 3.30 7.07
C HIS A 107 -5.01 4.44 7.66
N ASP A 108 -5.67 5.38 8.33
CA ASP A 108 -5.06 6.57 8.93
C ASP A 108 -4.38 7.55 7.94
N ASN A 109 -3.66 8.54 8.47
CA ASN A 109 -3.10 9.67 7.72
C ASN A 109 -1.70 9.41 7.15
N THR A 110 -1.07 8.31 7.53
CA THR A 110 0.29 7.94 7.10
C THR A 110 0.42 6.44 7.05
N GLY A 111 0.96 5.93 5.95
CA GLY A 111 1.24 4.52 5.80
C GLY A 111 2.51 4.29 5.01
N ILE A 112 2.95 3.04 5.04
CA ILE A 112 4.19 2.61 4.40
C ILE A 112 3.83 1.51 3.42
N VAL A 113 4.24 1.69 2.16
CA VAL A 113 4.16 0.64 1.14
C VAL A 113 5.55 0.02 1.00
N ARG A 114 5.65 -1.28 1.25
CA ARG A 114 6.88 -2.04 1.09
C ARG A 114 6.80 -2.88 -0.17
N PHE A 115 7.90 -2.93 -0.91
CA PHE A 115 8.08 -3.77 -2.08
C PHE A 115 9.22 -4.73 -1.77
N ASN A 116 8.90 -5.99 -1.54
CA ASN A 116 9.86 -7.04 -1.26
C ASN A 116 10.10 -7.83 -2.56
N LEU A 117 11.34 -7.83 -3.04
CA LEU A 117 11.75 -8.56 -4.23
C LEU A 117 12.27 -9.94 -3.82
N TYR A 118 11.76 -10.98 -4.47
CA TYR A 118 12.14 -12.36 -4.24
C TYR A 118 12.61 -13.04 -5.51
N GLU A 119 13.55 -13.97 -5.35
CA GLU A 119 13.90 -14.99 -6.34
C GLU A 119 13.11 -16.27 -6.05
N CYS A 120 12.64 -16.91 -7.12
CA CYS A 120 11.93 -18.18 -7.11
C CYS A 120 12.75 -19.22 -7.86
N PRO A 121 13.68 -19.94 -7.20
CA PRO A 121 14.45 -20.98 -7.87
C PRO A 121 13.51 -22.09 -8.36
N PRO A 122 13.65 -22.57 -9.60
CA PRO A 122 12.74 -23.58 -10.18
C PRO A 122 12.73 -24.91 -9.42
N ASP A 123 13.83 -25.24 -8.73
CA ASP A 123 14.02 -26.51 -8.03
C ASP A 123 13.73 -26.41 -6.51
N SER A 124 13.20 -25.27 -6.04
CA SER A 124 13.00 -24.99 -4.61
C SER A 124 11.60 -24.47 -4.34
N VAL A 125 11.02 -24.93 -3.23
CA VAL A 125 9.75 -24.37 -2.70
C VAL A 125 10.02 -23.09 -1.88
N LYS A 126 11.28 -22.83 -1.52
CA LYS A 126 11.69 -21.67 -0.74
C LYS A 126 12.05 -20.51 -1.67
N TYR A 127 11.48 -19.34 -1.39
CA TYR A 127 11.82 -18.08 -2.04
C TYR A 127 13.00 -17.41 -1.33
N ASP A 128 13.95 -16.92 -2.11
CA ASP A 128 15.11 -16.18 -1.61
C ASP A 128 14.81 -14.67 -1.66
N TYR A 129 14.92 -14.01 -0.51
CA TYR A 129 14.72 -12.57 -0.42
C TYR A 129 15.93 -11.83 -1.00
N LEU A 130 15.70 -10.94 -1.97
CA LEU A 130 16.75 -10.20 -2.66
C LEU A 130 16.89 -8.77 -2.14
N ALA A 131 15.80 -8.01 -2.09
CA ALA A 131 15.81 -6.59 -1.76
C ALA A 131 14.45 -6.09 -1.26
N CYS A 132 14.44 -4.91 -0.66
CA CYS A 132 13.21 -4.20 -0.29
C CYS A 132 13.32 -2.72 -0.68
N CYS A 133 12.20 -2.15 -1.11
CA CYS A 133 12.00 -0.71 -1.25
C CYS A 133 10.83 -0.30 -0.37
N GLU A 134 10.98 0.81 0.33
CA GLU A 134 9.95 1.34 1.23
C GLU A 134 9.56 2.74 0.78
N ILE A 135 8.26 2.98 0.62
CA ILE A 135 7.70 4.28 0.24
C ILE A 135 6.76 4.74 1.33
N LYS A 136 7.09 5.86 1.96
CA LYS A 136 6.21 6.54 2.92
C LYS A 136 5.16 7.34 2.16
N VAL A 137 3.89 7.07 2.42
CA VAL A 137 2.75 7.78 1.86
C VAL A 137 2.24 8.75 2.92
N LEU A 138 2.09 10.02 2.53
CA LEU A 138 1.56 11.09 3.39
C LEU A 138 0.21 11.54 2.84
N SER A 139 -0.81 11.59 3.70
CA SER A 139 -2.07 12.23 3.37
C SER A 139 -1.90 13.75 3.28
N PRO A 140 -2.45 14.43 2.26
CA PRO A 140 -2.33 15.88 2.08
C PRO A 140 -3.05 16.72 3.15
N HIS A 141 -3.71 16.09 4.13
CA HIS A 141 -4.36 16.75 5.25
C HIS A 141 -3.66 16.52 6.60
N GLY A 142 -2.40 16.04 6.59
CA GLY A 142 -1.54 15.92 7.77
C GLY A 142 -0.68 17.15 8.02
#